data_AF-A0A7X6UGS4-F1
#
_entry.id   AF-A0A7X6UGS4-F1
#
_cell.length_a   1.000
_cell.length_b   1.000
_cell.length_c   1.000
_cell.angle_alpha   90.00
_cell.angle_beta   90.00
_cell.angle_gamma   90.00
#
_symmetry.space_group_name_H-M   'P 1'
#
loop_
_entity.id
_entity.type
_entity.pdbx_description
1 polymer ?
#
loop_
_entity_poly.entity_id
_entity_poly.type
_entity_poly.pdbx_seq_one_letter_code
_entity_poly.pdbx_strand_id
1 'polypeptide(L)'
;MRINYNVTGAKRKKLVEAISRELETEAKYLAAPSFAYQVGDYTVDRNGVLEGEDNPELVADLLRLYDLKRIKEEYDAPILETELVVAVLENPSGAE
;
A
#
# COMPACT_ATOMS: atom_id res chain seq x y z
N MET A 1 -8.05 2.08 1.43
CA MET A 1 -7.25 1.66 0.27
C MET A 1 -7.39 0.18 -0.04
N ARG A 2 -7.10 -0.17 -1.29
CA ARG A 2 -7.02 -1.51 -1.84
C ARG A 2 -5.85 -1.58 -2.84
N ILE A 3 -4.80 -2.29 -2.47
CA ILE A 3 -3.54 -2.35 -3.22
C ILE A 3 -3.27 -3.80 -3.63
N ASN A 4 -3.16 -4.05 -4.93
CA ASN A 4 -2.90 -5.40 -5.44
C ASN A 4 -1.41 -5.59 -5.74
N TYR A 5 -0.78 -6.56 -5.08
CA TYR A 5 0.61 -6.94 -5.32
C TYR A 5 0.76 -8.18 -6.20
N ASN A 6 -0.35 -8.89 -6.48
CA ASN A 6 -0.38 -10.14 -7.25
C ASN A 6 0.67 -11.17 -6.76
N VAL A 7 0.73 -11.35 -5.44
CA VAL A 7 1.67 -12.26 -4.77
C VAL A 7 0.93 -13.39 -4.07
N THR A 8 1.45 -14.61 -4.21
CA THR A 8 0.88 -15.81 -3.59
C THR A 8 1.96 -16.61 -2.87
N GLY A 9 1.54 -17.62 -2.08
CA GLY A 9 2.46 -18.55 -1.40
C GLY A 9 3.48 -17.85 -0.51
N ALA A 10 4.77 -18.10 -0.75
CA ALA A 10 5.87 -17.52 0.00
C ALA A 10 5.97 -15.99 -0.16
N LYS A 11 5.66 -15.45 -1.35
CA LYS A 11 5.68 -13.99 -1.57
C LYS A 11 4.57 -13.28 -0.79
N ARG A 12 3.40 -13.91 -0.67
CA ARG A 12 2.31 -13.41 0.19
C ARG A 12 2.72 -13.36 1.66
N LYS A 13 3.44 -14.36 2.16
CA LYS A 13 3.97 -14.35 3.53
C LYS A 13 4.94 -13.18 3.74
N LYS A 14 5.86 -12.95 2.79
CA LYS A 14 6.76 -11.78 2.83
C LYS A 14 6.01 -10.45 2.87
N LEU A 15 4.94 -10.31 2.08
CA LEU A 15 4.08 -9.11 2.11
C LEU A 15 3.49 -8.90 3.51
N VAL A 16 2.91 -9.95 4.10
CA VAL A 16 2.31 -9.90 5.44
C VAL A 16 3.36 -9.59 6.52
N GLU A 17 4.53 -10.21 6.44
CA GLU A 17 5.64 -9.95 7.38
C GLU A 17 6.17 -8.52 7.26
N ALA A 18 6.26 -7.98 6.04
CA ALA A 18 6.66 -6.59 5.84
C ALA A 18 5.65 -5.62 6.46
N ILE A 19 4.35 -5.81 6.21
CA ILE A 19 3.29 -4.99 6.83
C ILE A 19 3.32 -5.11 8.35
N SER A 20 3.52 -6.31 8.88
CA SER A 20 3.64 -6.57 10.33
C SER A 20 4.80 -5.81 10.96
N ARG A 21 5.92 -5.65 10.24
CA ARG A 21 7.08 -4.88 10.70
C ARG A 21 6.84 -3.39 10.65
N GLU A 22 6.30 -2.87 9.54
CA GLU A 22 6.05 -1.43 9.40
C GLU A 22 5.00 -0.92 10.39
N LEU A 23 4.02 -1.76 10.73
CA LEU A 23 2.97 -1.42 11.70
C LEU A 23 3.28 -1.87 13.13
N GLU A 24 4.45 -2.48 13.35
CA GLU A 24 4.84 -3.09 14.63
C GLU A 24 3.74 -3.96 15.26
N THR A 25 2.98 -4.64 14.40
CA THR A 25 1.74 -5.36 14.77
C THR A 25 1.80 -6.79 14.28
N GLU A 26 1.43 -7.75 15.13
CA GLU A 26 1.46 -9.17 14.77
C GLU A 26 0.42 -9.54 13.70
N ALA A 27 0.83 -10.39 12.76
CA ALA A 27 -0.06 -10.93 11.74
C ALA A 27 -0.88 -12.12 12.24
N LYS A 28 -2.20 -12.07 12.06
CA LYS A 28 -3.15 -13.14 12.39
C LYS A 28 -3.70 -13.79 11.13
N TYR A 29 -3.60 -15.11 11.03
CA TYR A 29 -4.23 -15.85 9.93
C TYR A 29 -5.72 -16.10 10.22
N LEU A 30 -6.60 -15.65 9.33
CA LEU A 30 -8.06 -15.69 9.53
C LEU A 30 -8.72 -17.03 9.13
N ALA A 31 -7.96 -18.01 8.65
CA ALA A 31 -8.46 -19.33 8.20
C ALA A 31 -9.63 -19.21 7.20
N ALA A 32 -10.44 -20.25 7.04
CA ALA A 32 -11.59 -20.25 6.12
C ALA A 32 -12.73 -19.35 6.64
N PRO A 33 -13.54 -18.72 5.76
CA PRO A 33 -13.55 -18.84 4.30
C PRO A 33 -12.61 -17.87 3.56
N SER A 34 -12.02 -16.89 4.25
CA SER A 34 -11.25 -15.81 3.59
C SER A 34 -9.81 -16.21 3.27
N PHE A 35 -9.20 -17.09 4.07
CA PHE A 35 -7.78 -17.47 4.00
C PHE A 35 -6.81 -16.27 3.97
N ALA A 36 -7.26 -15.17 4.55
CA ALA A 36 -6.55 -13.90 4.61
C ALA A 36 -5.68 -13.81 5.86
N TYR A 37 -4.74 -12.87 5.84
CA TYR A 37 -4.03 -12.43 7.03
C TYR A 37 -4.60 -11.07 7.46
N GLN A 38 -4.69 -10.85 8.76
CA GLN A 38 -5.00 -9.56 9.36
C GLN A 38 -3.76 -9.03 10.07
N VAL A 39 -3.45 -7.75 9.89
CA VAL A 39 -2.38 -7.03 10.58
C VAL A 39 -2.95 -5.69 11.01
N GLY A 40 -3.34 -5.57 12.27
CA GLY A 40 -4.12 -4.41 12.74
C GLY A 40 -5.44 -4.28 11.95
N ASP A 41 -5.69 -3.08 11.42
CA ASP A 41 -6.85 -2.76 10.58
C ASP A 41 -6.68 -3.15 9.10
N TYR A 42 -5.55 -3.76 8.74
CA TYR A 42 -5.25 -4.20 7.40
C TYR A 42 -5.48 -5.69 7.22
N THR A 43 -5.85 -6.08 6.00
CA THR A 43 -5.98 -7.48 5.59
C THR A 43 -5.27 -7.75 4.28
N VAL A 44 -4.68 -8.95 4.16
CA VAL A 44 -4.03 -9.44 2.95
C VAL A 44 -4.71 -10.72 2.49
N ASP A 45 -5.37 -10.68 1.34
CA ASP A 45 -6.12 -11.80 0.79
C ASP A 45 -5.21 -12.89 0.18
N ARG A 46 -5.81 -13.99 -0.30
CA ARG A 46 -5.10 -15.09 -0.97
C ARG A 46 -4.36 -14.69 -2.25
N ASN A 47 -4.78 -13.63 -2.92
CA ASN A 47 -4.17 -13.14 -4.16
C ASN A 47 -3.12 -12.04 -3.88
N GLY A 48 -2.90 -11.67 -2.61
CA GLY A 48 -1.95 -10.62 -2.23
C GLY A 48 -2.53 -9.23 -2.43
N VAL A 49 -3.84 -9.06 -2.29
CA VAL A 49 -4.48 -7.75 -2.20
C VAL A 49 -4.48 -7.29 -0.74
N LEU A 50 -3.89 -6.12 -0.50
CA LEU A 50 -3.89 -5.40 0.78
C LEU A 50 -5.10 -4.48 0.84
N GLU A 51 -5.94 -4.63 1.86
CA GLU A 51 -7.14 -3.82 2.09
C GLU A 51 -7.11 -3.25 3.52
N GLY A 52 -7.46 -1.98 3.69
CA GLY A 52 -7.48 -1.30 5.00
C GLY A 52 -7.62 0.21 4.85
N GLU A 53 -7.36 0.97 5.92
CA GLU A 53 -7.37 2.44 5.88
C GLU A 53 -6.33 3.01 4.90
N ASP A 54 -6.57 4.16 4.28
CA ASP A 54 -5.61 4.77 3.35
C ASP A 54 -4.29 5.10 4.06
N ASN A 55 -3.20 4.52 3.59
CA ASN A 55 -1.85 4.74 4.14
C ASN A 55 -0.80 4.65 3.02
N PRO A 56 -0.60 5.75 2.28
CA PRO A 56 0.35 5.79 1.17
C PRO A 56 1.80 5.65 1.62
N GLU A 57 2.14 6.04 2.87
CA GLU A 57 3.47 5.87 3.44
C GLU A 57 3.82 4.39 3.57
N LEU A 58 2.91 3.57 4.14
CA LEU A 58 3.07 2.12 4.20
C LEU A 58 3.32 1.53 2.80
N VAL A 59 2.55 1.94 1.78
CA VAL A 59 2.71 1.43 0.41
C VAL A 59 4.07 1.83 -0.18
N ALA A 60 4.53 3.05 0.10
CA ALA A 60 5.85 3.53 -0.33
C ALA A 60 6.99 2.74 0.33
N ASP A 61 6.92 2.48 1.64
CA ASP A 61 7.91 1.70 2.37
C ASP A 61 7.93 0.24 1.96
N LEU A 62 6.77 -0.37 1.69
CA LEU A 62 6.69 -1.73 1.14
C LEU A 62 7.43 -1.85 -0.19
N LEU A 63 7.35 -0.84 -1.07
CA LEU A 63 8.16 -0.81 -2.29
C LEU A 63 9.64 -0.59 -1.95
N ARG A 64 9.97 0.44 -1.18
CA ARG A 64 11.35 0.93 -0.99
C ARG A 64 12.21 -0.03 -0.20
N LEU A 65 11.67 -0.62 0.87
CA LEU A 65 12.40 -1.43 1.84
C LEU A 65 12.34 -2.93 1.51
N TYR A 66 11.25 -3.38 0.88
CA TYR A 66 10.97 -4.81 0.68
C TYR A 66 10.87 -5.23 -0.79
N ASP A 67 11.04 -4.31 -1.74
CA ASP A 67 10.87 -4.51 -3.19
C ASP A 67 9.48 -5.09 -3.56
N LEU A 68 8.44 -4.78 -2.77
CA LEU A 68 7.07 -5.23 -3.02
C LEU A 68 6.40 -4.32 -4.04
N LYS A 69 6.41 -4.75 -5.29
CA LYS A 69 5.82 -4.00 -6.41
C LYS A 69 4.32 -4.24 -6.48
N ARG A 70 3.54 -3.17 -6.35
CA ARG A 70 2.11 -3.18 -6.63
C ARG A 70 1.84 -3.17 -8.13
N ILE A 71 0.75 -3.81 -8.54
CA ILE A 71 0.24 -3.80 -9.91
C ILE A 71 -1.01 -2.91 -10.05
N LYS A 72 -1.69 -2.61 -8.94
CA LYS A 72 -2.86 -1.73 -8.90
C LYS A 72 -2.97 -1.07 -7.52
N GLU A 73 -3.39 0.18 -7.50
CA GLU A 73 -3.60 0.99 -6.30
C GLU A 73 -4.94 1.68 -6.39
N GLU A 74 -5.78 1.56 -5.36
CA GLU A 74 -7.06 2.24 -5.22
C GLU A 74 -7.14 2.81 -3.81
N TYR A 75 -7.39 4.12 -3.67
CA TYR A 75 -7.55 4.81 -2.39
C TYR A 75 -8.99 5.30 -2.26
N ASP A 76 -9.52 5.30 -1.03
CA ASP A 76 -10.92 5.69 -0.77
C ASP A 76 -11.07 7.21 -0.73
N ALA A 77 -10.10 7.90 -0.14
CA ALA A 77 -9.99 9.34 -0.23
C ALA A 77 -9.59 9.74 -1.66
N PRO A 78 -10.18 10.82 -2.21
CA PRO A 78 -9.60 11.45 -3.39
C PRO A 78 -8.17 11.82 -3.00
N ILE A 79 -7.20 11.37 -3.79
CA ILE A 79 -5.80 11.72 -3.60
C ILE A 79 -5.75 13.25 -3.67
N LEU A 80 -5.80 13.91 -2.52
CA LEU A 80 -5.42 15.30 -2.42
C LEU A 80 -3.94 15.25 -2.78
N GLU A 81 -3.60 15.75 -3.97
CA GLU A 81 -2.25 15.96 -4.51
C GLU A 81 -1.42 16.91 -3.60
N THR A 82 -1.45 16.68 -2.30
CA THR A 82 -0.76 17.45 -1.28
C THR A 82 0.73 17.23 -1.49
N GLU A 83 1.32 18.26 -2.08
CA GLU A 83 2.73 18.62 -2.05
C GLU A 83 3.68 17.92 -3.01
N LEU A 84 3.20 17.48 -4.17
CA LEU A 84 4.01 17.52 -5.39
C LEU A 84 3.38 18.45 -6.43
N VAL A 85 3.12 19.67 -5.98
CA VAL A 85 3.26 20.89 -6.79
C VAL A 85 4.70 20.95 -7.33
N VAL A 86 5.04 20.03 -8.24
CA VAL A 86 6.20 20.15 -9.11
C VAL A 86 5.98 21.45 -9.89
N ALA A 87 6.56 22.55 -9.40
CA ALA A 87 7.46 23.45 -10.13
C ALA A 87 7.25 23.65 -11.65
N VAL A 88 6.02 23.59 -12.18
CA VAL A 88 5.71 23.75 -13.61
C VAL A 88 4.77 24.93 -13.87
N LEU A 89 4.24 25.59 -12.84
CA LEU A 89 3.44 26.81 -13.00
C LEU A 89 4.05 28.06 -12.37
N GLU A 90 5.34 28.05 -12.03
CA GLU A 90 6.10 29.29 -12.08
C GLU A 90 6.20 29.69 -13.55
N ASN A 91 5.20 30.44 -14.00
CA ASN A 91 5.31 31.33 -15.12
C ASN A 91 6.15 32.53 -14.65
N PRO A 92 7.41 32.68 -15.09
CA PRO A 92 7.90 33.97 -15.49
C PRO A 92 7.82 33.95 -17.02
N SER A 93 7.08 34.79 -17.69
CA SER A 93 6.99 36.22 -17.50
C SER A 93 5.91 36.71 -18.45
N GLY A 94 4.96 37.48 -17.94
CA GLY A 94 4.47 38.57 -18.75
C GLY A 94 5.60 39.61 -18.88
N ALA A 95 5.83 40.08 -20.09
CA ALA A 95 6.40 41.38 -20.47
C ALA A 95 6.41 41.37 -22.00
N GLU A 96 5.36 41.93 -22.61
CA GLU A 96 5.41 43.19 -23.37
C GLU A 96 5.81 42.99 -24.84
#